data_AF-A0ABD6CGI8-F1
#
_entry.id   AF-A0ABD6CGI8-F1
#
_cell.length_a   1.000
_cell.length_b   1.000
_cell.length_c   1.000
_cell.angle_alpha   90.00
_cell.angle_beta   90.00
_cell.angle_gamma   90.00
#
_symmetry.space_group_name_H-M   'P 1'
#
loop_
_entity.id
_entity.type
_entity.pdbx_description
1 polymer ?
#
loop_
_entity_poly.entity_id
_entity_poly.type
_entity_poly.pdbx_seq_one_letter_code
_entity_poly.pdbx_strand_id
1 'polypeptide(L)'
;MEAIWDDDGTLRASFKSDMRDLATRANGEIDDADEATLFCSFEPTSNRSSMRVGVYYANGRQTLRFDTIREEIELAMVNHYEISRANLVIGSEKGSRTFRLDAASGEYSVSKKSV
;
A
#
# COMPACT_ATOMS: atom_id res chain seq x y z
N MET A 1 2.31 12.38 -6.50
CA MET A 1 1.57 11.79 -5.36
C MET A 1 0.11 12.21 -5.43
N GLU A 2 -0.79 11.23 -5.51
CA GLU A 2 -2.25 11.39 -5.60
C GLU A 2 -2.92 11.00 -4.28
N ALA A 3 -4.18 11.40 -4.06
CA ALA A 3 -4.92 11.06 -2.85
C ALA A 3 -5.42 9.60 -2.89
N ILE A 4 -5.35 8.91 -1.75
CA ILE A 4 -5.86 7.54 -1.58
C ILE A 4 -7.38 7.54 -1.31
N TRP A 5 -7.85 8.55 -0.57
CA TRP A 5 -9.19 8.58 0.01
C TRP A 5 -10.02 9.76 -0.51
N ASP A 6 -11.33 9.57 -0.58
CA ASP A 6 -12.32 10.63 -0.71
C ASP A 6 -12.64 11.25 0.66
N ASP A 7 -13.35 12.38 0.65
CA ASP A 7 -13.62 13.18 1.87
C ASP A 7 -14.49 12.44 2.89
N ASP A 8 -15.23 11.42 2.46
CA ASP A 8 -16.08 10.56 3.30
C ASP A 8 -15.33 9.34 3.89
N GLY A 9 -14.04 9.20 3.59
CA GLY A 9 -13.21 8.08 4.05
C GLY A 9 -13.27 6.84 3.16
N THR A 10 -13.98 6.89 2.03
CA THR A 10 -13.94 5.82 1.02
C THR A 10 -12.67 5.92 0.17
N LEU A 11 -12.31 4.81 -0.47
CA LEU A 11 -11.16 4.70 -1.36
C LEU A 11 -11.50 5.25 -2.75
N ARG A 12 -10.63 6.14 -3.24
CA ARG A 12 -10.75 6.71 -4.59
C ARG A 12 -10.69 5.63 -5.65
N ALA A 13 -11.53 5.77 -6.68
CA ALA A 13 -11.55 4.84 -7.81
C ALA A 13 -10.20 4.77 -8.56
N SER A 14 -9.47 5.90 -8.67
CA SER A 14 -8.12 5.92 -9.27
C SER A 14 -7.14 5.05 -8.49
N PHE A 15 -7.11 5.17 -7.16
CA PHE A 15 -6.26 4.35 -6.31
C PHE A 15 -6.58 2.86 -6.43
N LYS A 16 -7.87 2.49 -6.44
CA LYS A 16 -8.29 1.08 -6.66
C LYS A 16 -7.81 0.56 -8.02
N SER A 17 -7.90 1.39 -9.07
CA SER A 17 -7.44 1.03 -10.40
C SER A 17 -5.92 0.85 -10.45
N ASP A 18 -5.16 1.78 -9.90
CA ASP A 18 -3.70 1.75 -9.95
C ASP A 18 -3.12 0.59 -9.12
N MET A 19 -3.76 0.23 -8.01
CA MET A 19 -3.37 -0.93 -7.21
C MET A 19 -3.66 -2.25 -7.94
N ARG A 20 -4.77 -2.37 -8.69
CA ARG A 20 -5.02 -3.53 -9.57
C ARG A 20 -3.97 -3.66 -10.66
N ASP A 21 -3.59 -2.53 -11.25
CA ASP A 21 -2.53 -2.44 -12.23
C ASP A 21 -1.17 -2.86 -11.65
N LEU A 22 -0.85 -2.41 -10.43
CA LEU A 22 0.34 -2.81 -9.69
C LEU A 22 0.35 -4.33 -9.45
N ALA A 23 -0.74 -4.89 -8.92
CA ALA A 23 -0.89 -6.32 -8.67
C ALA A 23 -0.66 -7.11 -9.97
N THR A 24 -1.32 -6.72 -11.06
CA THR A 24 -1.16 -7.36 -12.37
C THR A 24 0.30 -7.33 -12.86
N ARG A 25 0.99 -6.19 -12.74
CA ARG A 25 2.39 -6.03 -13.18
C ARG A 25 3.39 -6.84 -12.35
N ALA A 26 3.12 -7.00 -11.06
CA ALA A 26 3.99 -7.71 -10.12
C ALA A 26 3.53 -9.13 -9.81
N ASN A 27 2.65 -9.69 -10.66
CA ASN A 27 2.11 -11.05 -10.54
C ASN A 27 1.52 -11.32 -9.14
N GLY A 28 0.66 -10.41 -8.71
CA GLY A 28 -0.13 -10.48 -7.49
C GLY A 28 -1.63 -10.43 -7.78
N GLU A 29 -2.42 -10.55 -6.72
CA GLU A 29 -3.88 -10.64 -6.78
C GLU A 29 -4.53 -9.67 -5.80
N ILE A 30 -5.78 -9.28 -6.06
CA ILE A 30 -6.58 -8.50 -5.10
C ILE A 30 -7.33 -9.48 -4.19
N ASP A 31 -7.01 -9.47 -2.89
CA ASP A 31 -7.66 -10.37 -1.93
C ASP A 31 -8.96 -9.82 -1.36
N ASP A 32 -8.97 -8.51 -1.13
CA ASP A 32 -10.02 -7.81 -0.40
C ASP A 32 -10.19 -6.42 -0.99
N ALA A 33 -11.42 -6.06 -1.36
CA ALA A 33 -11.73 -4.81 -2.01
C ALA A 33 -13.18 -4.41 -1.74
N ASP A 34 -13.34 -3.42 -0.88
CA ASP A 34 -14.64 -2.79 -0.60
C ASP A 34 -14.55 -1.25 -0.74
N GLU A 35 -15.46 -0.52 -0.11
CA GLU A 35 -15.48 0.94 -0.16
C GLU A 35 -14.31 1.58 0.59
N ALA A 36 -13.81 1.00 1.67
CA ALA A 36 -12.79 1.57 2.56
C ALA A 36 -11.57 0.66 2.79
N THR A 37 -11.51 -0.49 2.11
CA THR A 37 -10.48 -1.52 2.24
C THR A 37 -10.01 -1.97 0.86
N LEU A 38 -8.69 -2.11 0.70
CA LEU A 38 -8.08 -2.72 -0.47
C LEU A 38 -6.77 -3.40 -0.10
N PHE A 39 -6.66 -4.70 -0.37
CA PHE A 39 -5.45 -5.49 -0.18
C PHE A 39 -5.03 -6.21 -1.46
N CYS A 40 -3.73 -6.24 -1.70
CA CYS A 40 -3.08 -7.05 -2.71
C CYS A 40 -2.19 -8.09 -2.05
N SER A 41 -2.29 -9.35 -2.47
CA SER A 41 -1.33 -10.41 -2.13
C SER A 41 -0.37 -10.67 -3.28
N PHE A 42 0.79 -11.19 -2.91
CA PHE A 42 1.86 -11.52 -3.81
C PHE A 42 2.48 -12.85 -3.38
N GLU A 43 2.29 -13.87 -4.22
CA GLU A 43 2.89 -15.20 -4.03
C GLU A 43 4.43 -15.13 -4.04
N PRO A 44 5.13 -16.08 -3.39
CA PRO A 44 6.58 -16.08 -3.34
C PRO A 44 7.18 -16.36 -4.73
N THR A 45 8.31 -15.74 -5.00
CA THR A 45 9.13 -16.00 -6.20
C THR A 45 10.56 -16.33 -5.78
N SER A 46 11.47 -16.55 -6.74
CA SER A 46 12.90 -16.70 -6.43
C SER A 46 13.50 -15.47 -5.75
N ASN A 47 12.89 -14.29 -5.93
CA ASN A 47 13.45 -13.01 -5.51
C ASN A 47 12.69 -12.38 -4.34
N ARG A 48 11.54 -12.95 -3.94
CA ARG A 48 10.56 -12.32 -3.03
C ARG A 48 9.86 -13.38 -2.17
N SER A 49 9.69 -13.14 -0.87
CA SER A 49 8.81 -13.95 -0.01
C SER A 49 7.33 -13.61 -0.22
N SER A 50 6.40 -14.46 0.21
CA SER A 50 4.98 -14.07 0.21
C SER A 50 4.79 -12.78 1.01
N MET A 51 3.96 -11.91 0.47
CA MET A 51 3.67 -10.62 1.08
C MET A 51 2.26 -10.15 0.73
N ARG A 52 1.72 -9.30 1.60
CA ARG A 52 0.41 -8.68 1.45
C ARG A 52 0.53 -7.20 1.77
N VAL A 53 0.01 -6.34 0.92
CA VAL A 53 0.02 -4.88 1.15
C VAL A 53 -1.35 -4.31 0.86
N GLY A 54 -1.79 -3.39 1.68
CA GLY A 54 -3.07 -2.75 1.47
C GLY A 54 -3.30 -1.56 2.36
N VAL A 55 -4.44 -0.95 2.14
CA VAL A 55 -4.95 0.14 2.97
C VAL A 55 -6.35 -0.20 3.44
N TYR A 56 -6.70 0.28 4.62
CA TYR A 56 -7.99 0.06 5.22
C TYR A 56 -8.34 1.20 6.18
N TYR A 57 -9.62 1.45 6.36
CA TYR A 57 -10.12 2.38 7.37
C TYR A 57 -10.49 1.63 8.65
N ALA A 58 -9.75 1.84 9.73
CA ALA A 58 -10.03 1.23 11.02
C ALA A 58 -9.80 2.20 12.17
N ASN A 59 -10.61 2.09 13.23
CA ASN A 59 -10.49 2.92 14.43
C ASN A 59 -10.47 4.43 14.12
N GLY A 60 -11.21 4.85 13.09
CA GLY A 60 -11.25 6.25 12.64
C GLY A 60 -9.98 6.70 11.88
N ARG A 61 -9.16 5.77 11.38
CA ARG A 61 -7.86 6.07 10.77
C ARG A 61 -7.67 5.34 9.45
N GLN A 62 -7.23 6.12 8.47
CA GLN A 62 -6.67 5.67 7.20
C GLN A 62 -5.33 4.97 7.44
N THR A 63 -5.27 3.67 7.24
CA THR A 63 -4.14 2.84 7.69
C THR A 63 -3.58 2.04 6.52
N LEU A 64 -2.26 2.00 6.38
CA LEU A 64 -1.56 1.03 5.55
C LEU A 64 -1.14 -0.15 6.42
N ARG A 65 -1.29 -1.35 5.87
CA ARG A 65 -0.72 -2.57 6.43
C ARG A 65 0.10 -3.30 5.37
N PHE A 66 1.26 -3.77 5.78
CA PHE A 66 2.16 -4.59 4.99
C PHE A 66 2.58 -5.80 5.83
N ASP A 67 2.28 -6.99 5.33
CA ASP A 67 2.60 -8.26 5.97
C ASP A 67 3.58 -9.04 5.09
N THR A 68 4.56 -9.66 5.72
CA THR A 68 5.41 -10.71 5.15
C THR A 68 5.46 -11.88 6.13
N ILE A 69 6.13 -12.97 5.76
CA ILE A 69 6.40 -14.08 6.69
C ILE A 69 7.22 -13.63 7.92
N ARG A 70 8.01 -12.54 7.80
CA ARG A 70 8.96 -12.13 8.85
C ARG A 70 8.51 -10.91 9.64
N GLU A 71 7.73 -10.04 9.01
CA GLU A 71 7.49 -8.68 9.49
C GLU A 71 6.05 -8.26 9.19
N GLU A 72 5.46 -7.54 10.14
CA GLU A 72 4.19 -6.85 10.02
C GLU A 72 4.44 -5.36 10.26
N ILE A 73 3.97 -4.52 9.35
CA ILE A 73 4.11 -3.06 9.40
C ILE A 73 2.73 -2.43 9.27
N GLU A 74 2.39 -1.57 10.24
CA GLU A 74 1.21 -0.72 10.16
C GLU A 74 1.58 0.76 10.24
N LEU A 75 1.03 1.55 9.31
CA LEU A 75 1.22 3.00 9.27
C LEU A 75 -0.15 3.69 9.24
N ALA A 76 -0.43 4.43 10.31
CA ALA A 76 -1.64 5.24 10.41
C ALA A 76 -1.51 6.58 9.69
N MET A 77 -2.67 7.17 9.36
CA MET A 77 -2.84 8.46 8.70
C MET A 77 -2.19 8.54 7.31
N VAL A 78 -2.17 7.42 6.58
CA VAL A 78 -1.72 7.41 5.18
C VAL A 78 -2.77 8.05 4.30
N ASN A 79 -2.37 8.92 3.38
CA ASN A 79 -3.35 9.67 2.58
C ASN A 79 -2.94 9.92 1.14
N HIS A 80 -1.67 9.76 0.80
CA HIS A 80 -1.20 9.92 -0.56
C HIS A 80 -0.38 8.74 -1.03
N TYR A 81 -0.46 8.47 -2.33
CA TYR A 81 0.27 7.39 -2.97
C TYR A 81 0.94 7.84 -4.26
N GLU A 82 1.89 7.04 -4.72
CA GLU A 82 2.45 7.08 -6.05
C GLU A 82 2.79 5.66 -6.48
N ILE A 83 2.39 5.28 -7.69
CA ILE A 83 2.72 3.98 -8.29
C ILE A 83 3.50 4.22 -9.58
N SER A 84 4.65 3.56 -9.70
CA SER A 84 5.47 3.60 -10.91
C SER A 84 6.03 2.21 -11.21
N ARG A 85 5.53 1.60 -12.29
CA ARG A 85 5.80 0.20 -12.65
C ARG A 85 5.37 -0.74 -11.51
N ALA A 86 6.33 -1.40 -10.86
CA ALA A 86 6.14 -2.27 -9.71
C ALA A 86 6.38 -1.55 -8.37
N ASN A 87 6.72 -0.25 -8.38
CA ASN A 87 7.00 0.49 -7.16
C ASN A 87 5.72 1.12 -6.63
N LEU A 88 5.47 0.94 -5.33
CA LEU A 88 4.43 1.58 -4.55
C LEU A 88 5.09 2.49 -3.51
N VAL A 89 4.65 3.74 -3.46
CA VAL A 89 5.02 4.69 -2.41
C VAL A 89 3.73 5.16 -1.75
N ILE A 90 3.64 5.04 -0.43
CA ILE A 90 2.51 5.55 0.36
C ILE A 90 3.04 6.42 1.50
N GLY A 91 2.44 7.58 1.69
CA GLY A 91 2.84 8.51 2.75
C GLY A 91 1.67 9.10 3.53
N SER A 92 2.01 9.64 4.69
CA SER A 92 1.06 10.29 5.61
C SER A 92 1.06 11.81 5.48
N GLU A 93 -0.04 12.46 5.88
CA GLU A 93 -0.12 13.92 5.87
C GLU A 93 1.05 14.54 6.66
N LYS A 94 1.60 15.63 6.12
CA LYS A 94 2.84 16.29 6.59
C LYS A 94 4.13 15.48 6.40
N GLY A 95 4.12 14.39 5.64
CA GLY A 95 5.34 13.66 5.24
C GLY A 95 6.12 13.08 6.42
N SER A 96 5.43 12.80 7.53
CA SER A 96 6.07 12.29 8.74
C SER A 96 6.64 10.89 8.52
N ARG A 97 5.98 10.05 7.70
CA ARG A 97 6.44 8.72 7.32
C ARG A 97 6.11 8.44 5.85
N THR A 98 6.99 7.70 5.19
CA THR A 98 6.80 7.20 3.83
C THR A 98 7.20 5.74 3.79
N PHE A 99 6.26 4.90 3.36
CA PHE A 99 6.46 3.51 2.99
C PHE A 99 6.79 3.42 1.51
N ARG A 100 7.79 2.61 1.17
CA ARG A 100 8.11 2.25 -0.21
C ARG A 100 8.18 0.74 -0.31
N LEU A 101 7.66 0.20 -1.41
CA LEU A 101 7.70 -1.21 -1.75
C LEU A 101 8.01 -1.34 -3.25
N ASP A 102 9.04 -2.11 -3.60
CA ASP A 102 9.15 -2.70 -4.93
C ASP A 102 8.39 -4.03 -4.89
N ALA A 103 7.22 -4.05 -5.51
CA ALA A 103 6.36 -5.22 -5.49
C ALA A 103 7.00 -6.40 -6.23
N ALA A 104 7.89 -6.20 -7.19
CA ALA A 104 8.51 -7.29 -7.94
C ALA A 104 9.61 -8.02 -7.15
N SER A 105 10.44 -7.27 -6.42
CA SER A 105 11.51 -7.83 -5.57
C SER A 105 11.07 -8.09 -4.12
N GLY A 106 10.02 -7.44 -3.65
CA GLY A 106 9.62 -7.46 -2.24
C GLY A 106 10.49 -6.59 -1.34
N GLU A 107 11.43 -5.82 -1.89
CA GLU A 107 12.21 -4.85 -1.12
C GLU A 107 11.31 -3.71 -0.65
N TYR A 108 11.41 -3.35 0.62
CA TYR A 108 10.64 -2.25 1.19
C TYR A 108 11.48 -1.39 2.14
N SER A 109 10.99 -0.18 2.41
CA SER A 109 11.55 0.69 3.44
C SER A 109 10.48 1.57 4.06
N VAL A 110 10.67 1.90 5.34
CA VAL A 110 9.92 2.95 6.03
C VAL A 110 10.89 4.07 6.38
N SER A 111 10.66 5.24 5.82
CA SER A 111 11.46 6.43 6.11
C SER A 111 10.65 7.43 6.92
N LYS A 112 11.30 8.10 7.87
CA LYS A 112 10.74 9.21 8.65
C LYS A 112 11.46 10.48 8.23
N LYS A 113 10.72 11.54 7.90
CA LYS A 113 11.35 12.87 7.72
C LYS A 113 11.62 13.42 9.12
N SER A 114 12.90 13.61 9.46
CA SER A 114 13.26 14.39 10.64
C SER A 114 12.82 15.82 10.39
N VAL A 115 11.91 16.32 11.24
CA VAL A 115 11.50 17.72 11.27
C VAL A 115 12.54 18.49 12.05
#